data_AF-A0A7S0R802-F1
#
_entry.id   AF-A0A7S0R802-F1
#
_cell.length_a   1.000
_cell.length_b   1.000
_cell.length_c   1.000
_cell.angle_alpha   90.00
_cell.angle_beta   90.00
_cell.angle_gamma   90.00
#
_symmetry.space_group_name_H-M   'P 1'
#
loop_
_entity.id
_entity.type
_entity.pdbx_description
1 polymer ?
#
loop_
_entity_poly.entity_id
_entity_poly.type
_entity_poly.pdbx_seq_one_letter_code
_entity_poly.pdbx_strand_id
1 'polypeptide(L)'
;GLGAGEAGARVVSGEDASRHQARMAERYPFLAAAKIMDAAKRRPDHPEYDPRTLHIPPTFFKDAKISPGQQQWWTFKAQNFDSVLLFKMGKFYEMFEMDAFVGVDVLGLSLMKGDQPHAGFPEIRYHDMAEGLARAGYRVVVVEQTETPEGLARRNEERK
;
A
#
# COMPACT_ATOMS: atom_id res chain seq x y z
N GLY A 1 6.22 29.88 11.03
CA GLY A 1 5.59 28.73 11.71
C GLY A 1 4.32 28.39 10.98
N LEU A 2 4.24 27.20 10.39
CA LEU A 2 3.01 26.67 9.81
C LEU A 2 2.73 25.35 10.53
N GLY A 3 1.62 25.32 11.25
CA GLY A 3 1.20 24.17 12.06
C GLY A 3 0.91 22.98 11.16
N ALA A 4 1.62 21.89 11.40
CA ALA A 4 1.18 20.58 10.98
C ALA A 4 -0.11 20.30 11.77
N GLY A 5 -1.26 20.32 11.08
CA GLY A 5 -2.52 19.87 11.66
C GLY A 5 -2.36 18.43 12.11
N GLU A 6 -2.60 18.17 13.38
CA GLU A 6 -2.73 16.82 13.93
C GLU A 6 -3.90 16.14 13.21
N ALA A 7 -3.59 15.40 12.14
CA ALA A 7 -4.52 14.46 11.55
C ALA A 7 -4.82 13.42 12.63
N GLY A 8 -6.03 13.49 13.20
CA GLY A 8 -6.45 12.69 14.37
C GLY A 8 -6.21 11.20 14.16
N ALA A 9 -5.07 10.76 14.67
CA ALA A 9 -4.54 9.41 14.69
C ALA A 9 -5.36 8.55 15.67
N ARG A 10 -5.87 7.40 15.20
CA ARG A 10 -6.62 6.42 16.02
C ARG A 10 -5.88 5.09 16.10
N VAL A 11 -5.82 4.53 17.31
CA VAL A 11 -5.35 3.16 17.59
C VAL A 11 -6.35 2.13 17.08
N VAL A 12 -5.86 1.10 16.38
CA VAL A 12 -6.68 0.04 15.76
C VAL A 12 -7.23 -0.92 16.82
N SER A 13 -8.55 -1.13 16.81
CA SER A 13 -9.26 -2.10 17.64
C SER A 13 -9.51 -3.42 16.90
N GLY A 14 -9.90 -4.49 17.61
CA GLY A 14 -10.31 -5.74 16.98
C GLY A 14 -11.47 -5.58 15.98
N GLU A 15 -12.37 -4.63 16.22
CA GLU A 15 -13.45 -4.29 15.29
C GLU A 15 -12.92 -3.67 13.99
N ASP A 16 -11.86 -2.88 14.06
CA ASP A 16 -11.25 -2.24 12.90
C ASP A 16 -10.58 -3.29 11.99
N ALA A 17 -9.97 -4.33 12.57
CA ALA A 17 -9.41 -5.46 11.82
C ALA A 17 -10.50 -6.28 11.11
N SER A 18 -11.61 -6.58 11.78
CA SER A 18 -12.74 -7.30 11.15
C SER A 18 -13.40 -6.49 10.03
N ARG A 19 -13.61 -5.18 10.23
CA ARG A 19 -14.12 -4.26 9.19
C ARG A 19 -13.18 -4.20 7.99
N HIS A 20 -11.87 -4.18 8.25
CA HIS A 20 -10.88 -4.22 7.19
C HIS A 20 -10.96 -5.51 6.38
N GLN A 21 -11.03 -6.67 7.03
CA GLN A 21 -11.10 -7.96 6.34
C GLN A 21 -12.36 -8.06 5.47
N ALA A 22 -13.51 -7.58 5.97
CA ALA A 22 -14.75 -7.49 5.20
C ALA A 22 -14.61 -6.56 3.99
N ARG A 23 -14.07 -5.35 4.18
CA ARG A 23 -13.81 -4.39 3.10
C ARG A 23 -12.86 -4.99 2.05
N MET A 24 -11.81 -5.67 2.47
CA MET A 24 -10.86 -6.30 1.55
C MET A 24 -11.53 -7.38 0.71
N ALA A 25 -12.35 -8.23 1.33
CA ALA A 25 -13.06 -9.30 0.63
C ALA A 25 -14.06 -8.74 -0.40
N GLU A 26 -14.75 -7.65 -0.06
CA GLU A 26 -15.69 -6.97 -0.96
C GLU A 26 -14.95 -6.23 -2.09
N ARG A 27 -13.94 -5.43 -1.75
CA ARG A 27 -13.28 -4.51 -2.68
C ARG A 27 -12.22 -5.18 -3.54
N TYR A 28 -11.59 -6.24 -3.05
CA TYR A 28 -10.51 -6.97 -3.72
C TYR A 28 -10.82 -8.47 -3.77
N PRO A 29 -11.89 -8.90 -4.48
CA PRO A 29 -12.33 -10.29 -4.48
C PRO A 29 -11.28 -11.26 -5.07
N PHE A 30 -10.32 -10.75 -5.85
CA PHE A 30 -9.18 -11.53 -6.37
C PHE A 30 -8.16 -11.94 -5.29
N LEU A 31 -8.22 -11.34 -4.09
CA LEU A 31 -7.38 -11.73 -2.94
C LEU A 31 -7.97 -12.87 -2.11
N ALA A 32 -9.24 -13.23 -2.33
CA ALA A 32 -9.86 -14.33 -1.61
C ALA A 32 -9.05 -15.63 -1.81
N ALA A 33 -8.91 -16.46 -0.78
CA ALA A 33 -8.10 -17.68 -0.84
C ALA A 33 -8.48 -18.60 -2.02
N ALA A 34 -9.77 -18.65 -2.38
CA ALA A 34 -10.26 -19.42 -3.53
C ALA A 34 -10.02 -18.76 -4.90
N LYS A 35 -9.47 -17.55 -4.98
CA LYS A 35 -9.30 -16.75 -6.21
C LYS A 35 -7.90 -16.18 -6.39
N ILE A 36 -7.09 -16.13 -5.32
CA ILE A 36 -5.74 -15.61 -5.38
C ILE A 36 -4.88 -16.42 -6.34
N MET A 37 -4.12 -15.68 -7.15
CA MET A 37 -3.19 -16.25 -8.12
C MET A 37 -1.92 -15.40 -8.15
N ASP A 38 -0.80 -16.03 -8.46
CA ASP A 38 0.46 -15.34 -8.71
C ASP A 38 0.47 -14.63 -10.06
N ALA A 39 1.54 -13.91 -10.40
CA ALA A 39 1.62 -13.15 -11.67
C ALA A 39 1.46 -14.02 -12.93
N ALA A 40 1.79 -15.31 -12.87
CA ALA A 40 1.62 -16.28 -13.95
C ALA A 40 0.23 -16.94 -13.96
N LYS A 41 -0.70 -16.43 -13.15
CA LYS A 41 -2.08 -16.93 -12.97
C LYS A 41 -2.14 -18.35 -12.39
N ARG A 42 -1.14 -18.72 -11.58
CA ARG A 42 -1.09 -20.00 -10.88
C ARG A 42 -1.71 -19.85 -9.50
N ARG A 43 -2.40 -20.88 -9.03
CA ARG A 43 -3.03 -20.95 -7.71
C ARG A 43 -2.07 -21.52 -6.66
N PRO A 44 -2.32 -21.34 -5.35
CA PRO A 44 -1.41 -21.82 -4.30
C PRO A 44 -1.11 -23.33 -4.30
N ASP A 45 -1.97 -24.15 -4.89
CA ASP A 45 -1.79 -25.59 -5.05
C ASP A 45 -0.88 -25.98 -6.24
N HIS A 46 -0.51 -25.02 -7.09
CA HIS A 46 0.38 -25.25 -8.21
C HIS A 46 1.84 -25.35 -7.75
N PRO A 47 2.64 -26.33 -8.22
CA PRO A 47 4.02 -26.55 -7.76
C PRO A 47 4.97 -25.37 -7.99
N GLU A 48 4.70 -24.55 -9.01
CA GLU A 48 5.48 -23.36 -9.34
C GLU A 48 4.86 -22.04 -8.85
N TYR A 49 3.86 -22.09 -7.96
CA TYR A 49 3.24 -20.88 -7.41
C TYR A 49 4.29 -19.97 -6.76
N ASP A 50 4.33 -18.69 -7.16
CA ASP A 50 5.19 -17.69 -6.53
C ASP A 50 4.38 -16.79 -5.59
N PRO A 51 4.42 -17.01 -4.26
CA PRO A 51 3.67 -16.20 -3.29
C PRO A 51 4.13 -14.74 -3.23
N ARG A 52 5.27 -14.40 -3.84
CA ARG A 52 5.82 -13.04 -3.86
C ARG A 52 5.21 -12.17 -4.94
N THR A 53 4.33 -12.73 -5.77
CA THR A 53 3.67 -12.00 -6.85
C THR A 53 2.17 -12.20 -6.81
N LEU A 54 1.43 -11.31 -7.46
CA LEU A 54 -0.02 -11.33 -7.48
C LEU A 54 -0.54 -10.99 -8.88
N HIS A 55 -1.50 -11.78 -9.35
CA HIS A 55 -2.31 -11.40 -10.51
C HIS A 55 -3.44 -10.47 -10.10
N ILE A 56 -3.44 -9.26 -10.65
CA ILE A 56 -4.57 -8.33 -10.59
C ILE A 56 -5.33 -8.41 -11.91
N PRO A 57 -6.66 -8.66 -11.90
CA PRO A 57 -7.46 -8.69 -13.13
C PRO A 57 -7.33 -7.37 -13.90
N PRO A 58 -7.08 -7.38 -15.23
CA PRO A 58 -6.83 -6.15 -16.00
C PRO A 58 -7.97 -5.12 -15.93
N THR A 59 -9.22 -5.57 -15.78
CA THR A 59 -10.39 -4.68 -15.70
C THR A 59 -10.59 -4.09 -14.31
N PHE A 60 -9.96 -4.67 -13.27
CA PHE A 60 -10.17 -4.31 -11.87
C PHE A 60 -10.03 -2.81 -11.61
N PHE A 61 -8.95 -2.19 -12.10
CA PHE A 61 -8.68 -0.78 -11.85
C PHE A 61 -9.78 0.14 -12.40
N LYS A 62 -10.32 -0.21 -13.58
CA LYS A 62 -11.42 0.52 -14.22
C LYS A 62 -12.73 0.29 -13.46
N ASP A 63 -13.07 -0.98 -13.21
CA ASP A 63 -14.35 -1.37 -12.65
C ASP A 63 -14.51 -0.86 -11.20
N ALA A 64 -13.44 -0.93 -10.40
CA ALA A 64 -13.42 -0.47 -9.02
C ALA A 64 -13.09 1.03 -8.85
N LYS A 65 -12.97 1.76 -9.98
CA LYS A 65 -12.65 3.20 -10.05
C LYS A 65 -11.43 3.55 -9.20
N ILE A 66 -10.36 2.76 -9.34
CA ILE A 66 -9.11 2.95 -8.61
C ILE A 66 -8.42 4.21 -9.13
N SER A 67 -7.95 5.07 -8.22
CA SER A 67 -7.21 6.28 -8.62
C SER A 67 -5.85 5.92 -9.23
N PRO A 68 -5.26 6.78 -10.08
CA PRO A 68 -3.95 6.52 -10.68
C PRO A 68 -2.85 6.23 -9.65
N GLY A 69 -2.82 6.95 -8.52
CA GLY A 69 -1.85 6.71 -7.45
C GLY A 69 -2.03 5.35 -6.77
N GLN A 70 -3.27 4.96 -6.47
CA GLN A 70 -3.56 3.63 -5.93
C GLN A 70 -3.23 2.52 -6.94
N GLN A 71 -3.48 2.74 -8.22
CA GLN A 71 -3.11 1.79 -9.28
C GLN A 71 -1.59 1.61 -9.34
N GLN A 72 -0.82 2.69 -9.20
CA GLN A 72 0.64 2.64 -9.14
C GLN A 72 1.11 1.82 -7.94
N TRP A 73 0.56 2.08 -6.75
CA TRP A 73 0.86 1.27 -5.56
C TRP A 73 0.53 -0.21 -5.77
N TRP A 74 -0.64 -0.54 -6.32
CA TRP A 74 -1.04 -1.93 -6.63
C TRP A 74 -0.11 -2.59 -7.64
N THR A 75 0.46 -1.83 -8.57
CA THR A 75 1.43 -2.33 -9.55
C THR A 75 2.72 -2.78 -8.86
N PHE A 76 3.26 -1.96 -7.95
CA PHE A 76 4.42 -2.36 -7.14
C PHE A 76 4.10 -3.51 -6.20
N LYS A 77 2.92 -3.49 -5.57
CA LYS A 77 2.46 -4.54 -4.66
C LYS A 77 2.32 -5.87 -5.39
N ALA A 78 1.81 -5.87 -6.62
CA ALA A 78 1.65 -7.09 -7.40
C ALA A 78 2.97 -7.78 -7.74
N GLN A 79 4.06 -7.02 -7.82
CA GLN A 79 5.40 -7.54 -8.11
C GLN A 79 6.18 -7.92 -6.83
N ASN A 80 5.71 -7.45 -5.66
CA ASN A 80 6.37 -7.61 -4.37
C ASN A 80 5.32 -7.89 -3.28
N PHE A 81 4.49 -8.91 -3.51
CA PHE A 81 3.32 -9.19 -2.70
C PHE A 81 3.66 -9.67 -1.28
N ASP A 82 4.86 -10.22 -1.10
CA ASP A 82 5.46 -10.65 0.16
C ASP A 82 6.09 -9.50 0.98
N SER A 83 6.07 -8.28 0.46
CA SER A 83 6.83 -7.15 1.01
C SER A 83 5.92 -6.02 1.49
N VAL A 84 6.37 -5.27 2.49
CA VAL A 84 5.74 -4.03 2.96
C VAL A 84 6.24 -2.87 2.10
N LEU A 85 5.31 -2.10 1.51
CA LEU A 85 5.67 -0.92 0.72
C LEU A 85 5.72 0.34 1.58
N LEU A 86 6.85 1.04 1.51
CA LEU A 86 7.00 2.42 1.94
C LEU A 86 6.91 3.30 0.69
N PHE A 87 5.74 3.89 0.45
CA PHE A 87 5.44 4.61 -0.79
C PHE A 87 5.64 6.12 -0.61
N LYS A 88 6.65 6.68 -1.27
CA LYS A 88 6.99 8.10 -1.16
C LYS A 88 5.88 8.99 -1.71
N MET A 89 5.36 9.87 -0.88
CA MET A 89 4.42 10.93 -1.27
C MET A 89 4.87 12.26 -0.67
N GLY A 90 5.51 13.10 -1.48
CA GLY A 90 6.09 14.36 -1.01
C GLY A 90 7.09 14.13 0.12
N LYS A 91 6.82 14.70 1.31
CA LYS A 91 7.72 14.60 2.49
C LYS A 91 7.42 13.42 3.43
N PHE A 92 6.59 12.48 2.98
CA PHE A 92 6.14 11.34 3.77
C PHE A 92 6.39 10.03 3.04
N TYR A 93 6.56 8.96 3.81
CA TYR A 93 6.35 7.60 3.32
C TYR A 93 4.99 7.13 3.81
N GLU A 94 4.18 6.68 2.87
CA GLU A 94 2.81 6.24 3.07
C GLU A 94 2.71 4.73 2.88
N MET A 95 1.82 4.12 3.67
CA MET A 95 1.52 2.69 3.69
C MET A 95 0.02 2.55 3.46
N PHE A 96 -0.39 1.70 2.52
CA PHE A 96 -1.78 1.56 2.09
C PHE A 96 -2.30 0.13 2.26
N GLU A 97 -3.61 0.01 2.38
CA GLU A 97 -4.31 -1.28 2.45
C GLU A 97 -3.70 -2.20 3.52
N MET A 98 -3.19 -3.38 3.16
CA MET A 98 -2.60 -4.30 4.14
C MET A 98 -1.33 -3.76 4.81
N ASP A 99 -0.57 -2.91 4.12
CA ASP A 99 0.68 -2.37 4.67
C ASP A 99 0.39 -1.35 5.79
N ALA A 100 -0.73 -0.62 5.70
CA ALA A 100 -1.14 0.32 6.73
C ALA A 100 -1.31 -0.37 8.09
N PHE A 101 -1.87 -1.59 8.12
CA PHE A 101 -2.04 -2.36 9.35
C PHE A 101 -0.72 -2.87 9.90
N VAL A 102 0.22 -3.27 9.03
CA VAL A 102 1.58 -3.60 9.47
C VAL A 102 2.23 -2.38 10.11
N GLY A 103 2.07 -1.20 9.52
CA GLY A 103 2.57 0.05 10.10
C GLY A 103 1.97 0.36 11.48
N VAL A 104 0.68 0.08 11.68
CA VAL A 104 0.05 0.23 13.00
C VAL A 104 0.63 -0.76 14.01
N ASP A 105 0.64 -2.04 13.67
CA ASP A 105 0.99 -3.13 14.58
C ASP A 105 2.49 -3.10 14.96
N VAL A 106 3.35 -2.93 13.96
CA VAL A 106 4.80 -3.05 14.13
C VAL A 106 5.46 -1.72 14.49
N LEU A 107 4.99 -0.61 13.88
CA LEU A 107 5.62 0.70 14.04
C LEU A 107 4.85 1.63 14.98
N GLY A 108 3.70 1.19 15.51
CA GLY A 108 2.86 2.02 16.37
C GLY A 108 2.26 3.23 15.65
N LEU A 109 2.12 3.17 14.32
CA LEU A 109 1.46 4.22 13.56
C LEU A 109 -0.04 4.20 13.85
N SER A 110 -0.73 5.25 13.40
CA SER A 110 -2.18 5.32 13.48
C SER A 110 -2.78 5.41 12.09
N LEU A 111 -3.97 4.83 11.94
CA LEU A 111 -4.72 4.97 10.70
C LEU A 111 -5.23 6.40 10.56
N MET A 112 -5.05 6.95 9.36
CA MET A 112 -5.64 8.21 8.96
C MET A 112 -7.13 8.02 8.64
N LYS A 113 -7.92 9.10 8.78
CA LYS A 113 -9.35 9.07 8.48
C LYS A 113 -9.59 8.88 6.98
N GLY A 114 -10.49 7.96 6.64
CA GLY A 114 -10.89 7.69 5.27
C GLY A 114 -11.46 6.29 5.14
N ASP A 115 -12.04 5.98 3.98
CA ASP A 115 -12.52 4.62 3.67
C ASP A 115 -11.37 3.67 3.33
N GLN A 116 -10.27 4.20 2.78
CA GLN A 116 -9.06 3.43 2.51
C GLN A 116 -8.16 3.39 3.75
N PRO A 117 -7.73 2.20 4.20
CA PRO A 117 -6.70 2.08 5.22
C PRO A 117 -5.39 2.71 4.74
N HIS A 118 -4.91 3.65 5.53
CA HIS A 118 -3.75 4.46 5.22
C HIS A 118 -3.07 4.89 6.52
N ALA A 119 -1.76 4.69 6.60
CA ALA A 119 -0.89 5.21 7.65
C ALA A 119 0.41 5.71 7.02
N GLY A 120 1.18 6.53 7.74
CA GLY A 120 2.43 7.04 7.22
C GLY A 120 3.26 7.77 8.25
N PHE A 121 4.47 8.14 7.86
CA PHE A 121 5.44 8.84 8.70
C PHE A 121 6.30 9.80 7.87
N PRO A 122 6.83 10.88 8.48
CA PRO A 122 7.68 11.83 7.76
C PRO A 122 8.99 11.19 7.34
N GLU A 123 9.52 11.61 6.19
CA GLU A 123 10.76 11.10 5.59
C GLU A 123 11.94 11.02 6.55
N ILE A 124 12.08 11.99 7.46
CA ILE A 124 13.17 12.01 8.45
C ILE A 124 13.19 10.78 9.35
N ARG A 125 12.07 10.06 9.49
CA ARG A 125 11.94 8.82 10.26
C ARG A 125 12.21 7.57 9.44
N TYR A 126 12.53 7.69 8.15
CA TYR A 126 12.69 6.56 7.23
C TYR A 126 13.59 5.47 7.77
N HIS A 127 14.79 5.83 8.23
CA HIS A 127 15.77 4.86 8.69
C HIS A 127 15.22 4.04 9.88
N ASP A 128 14.69 4.72 10.91
CA ASP A 128 14.14 4.07 12.10
C ASP A 128 12.96 3.14 11.75
N MET A 129 12.07 3.60 10.87
CA MET A 129 10.85 2.86 10.53
C MET A 129 11.17 1.64 9.65
N ALA A 130 12.02 1.81 8.64
CA ALA A 130 12.44 0.71 7.78
C ALA A 130 13.22 -0.35 8.58
N GLU A 131 14.09 0.08 9.50
CA GLU A 131 14.83 -0.82 10.38
C GLU A 131 13.91 -1.53 11.38
N GLY A 132 12.88 -0.84 11.88
CA GLY A 132 11.82 -1.44 12.71
C GLY A 132 11.10 -2.59 12.01
N LEU A 133 10.67 -2.38 10.77
CA LEU A 133 10.04 -3.41 9.93
C LEU A 133 11.00 -4.57 9.66
N ALA A 134 12.25 -4.28 9.29
CA ALA A 134 13.24 -5.30 9.01
C ALA A 134 13.54 -6.17 10.24
N ARG A 135 13.69 -5.58 11.42
CA ARG A 135 13.87 -6.31 12.69
C ARG A 135 12.67 -7.20 13.04
N ALA A 136 11.47 -6.78 12.66
CA ALA A 136 10.25 -7.58 12.81
C ALA A 136 10.12 -8.69 11.73
N GLY A 137 11.11 -8.85 10.85
CA GLY A 137 11.14 -9.91 9.85
C GLY A 137 10.45 -9.57 8.52
N TYR A 138 10.00 -8.33 8.34
CA TYR A 138 9.38 -7.91 7.08
C TYR A 138 10.43 -7.58 6.02
N ARG A 139 10.17 -8.02 4.79
CA ARG A 139 10.83 -7.48 3.60
C ARG A 139 10.24 -6.11 3.29
N VAL A 140 11.10 -5.10 3.18
CA VAL A 140 10.68 -3.72 2.94
C VAL A 140 11.04 -3.34 1.50
N VAL A 141 10.08 -2.76 0.79
CA VAL A 141 10.29 -2.16 -0.53
C VAL A 141 9.98 -0.68 -0.45
N VAL A 142 10.94 0.14 -0.86
CA VAL A 142 10.81 1.61 -0.84
C VAL A 142 10.55 2.07 -2.27
N VAL A 143 9.46 2.79 -2.46
CA VAL A 143 9.09 3.35 -3.76
C VAL A 143 9.32 4.85 -3.69
N GLU A 144 10.31 5.34 -4.42
CA GLU A 144 10.66 6.77 -4.45
C GLU A 144 9.92 7.54 -5.54
N GLN A 145 9.69 8.83 -5.30
CA GLN A 145 9.15 9.73 -6.30
C GLN A 145 10.31 10.25 -7.18
N THR A 146 10.34 9.85 -8.45
CA THR A 146 11.44 10.17 -9.36
C THR A 146 11.25 11.48 -10.15
N GLU A 147 10.11 12.14 -9.99
CA GLU A 147 9.73 13.36 -10.70
C GLU A 147 9.30 14.44 -9.71
N THR A 148 9.68 15.70 -9.96
CA THR A 148 9.20 16.83 -9.14
C THR A 148 7.80 17.26 -9.58
N PRO A 149 7.03 17.96 -8.72
CA PRO A 149 5.74 18.52 -9.12
C PRO A 149 5.81 19.38 -10.39
N GLU A 150 6.90 20.14 -10.57
CA GLU A 150 7.14 20.95 -11.76
C GLU A 150 7.38 20.08 -13.00
N GLY A 151 8.14 18.99 -12.85
CA GLY A 151 8.35 18.00 -13.91
C GLY A 151 7.03 17.38 -14.37
N LEU A 152 6.17 17.00 -13.41
CA LEU A 152 4.84 16.46 -13.68
C LEU A 152 3.96 17.48 -14.41
N ALA A 153 3.96 18.74 -13.97
CA ALA A 153 3.19 19.81 -14.59
C ALA A 153 3.59 20.01 -16.06
N ARG A 154 4.90 20.11 -16.32
CA ARG A 154 5.45 20.22 -17.68
C ARG A 154 5.05 19.04 -18.57
N ARG A 155 5.17 17.81 -18.08
CA ARG A 155 4.76 16.62 -18.85
C ARG A 155 3.27 16.62 -19.18
N ASN A 156 2.44 17.11 -18.27
CA ASN A 156 1.00 17.20 -18.50
C ASN A 156 0.66 18.29 -19.53
N GLU A 157 1.45 19.37 -19.61
CA GLU A 157 1.33 20.39 -20.65
C GLU A 157 1.72 19.84 -22.03
N GLU A 158 2.79 19.06 -22.12
CA GLU A 158 3.25 18.42 -23.37
C GLU A 158 2.28 17.35 -23.93
N ARG A 159 1.35 16.86 -23.10
CA ARG A 159 0.34 15.85 -23.48
C ARG A 159 -1.00 16.45 -23.91
N LYS A 160 -1.17 17.77 -23.82
CA LYS A 160 -2.34 18.50 -24.32
C LYS A 160 -2.16 18.87 -25.78
#